data_AF-A0A382GIU5-F1
#
_entry.id   AF-A0A382GIU5-F1
#
_cell.length_a   1.000
_cell.length_b   1.000
_cell.length_c   1.000
_cell.angle_alpha   90.00
_cell.angle_beta   90.00
_cell.angle_gamma   90.00
#
_symmetry.space_group_name_H-M   'P 1'
#
loop_
_entity.id
_entity.type
_entity.pdbx_description
1 polymer ?
#
loop_
_entity_poly.entity_id
_entity_poly.type
_entity_poly.pdbx_seq_one_letter_code
_entity_poly.pdbx_strand_id
1 'polypeptide(L)' 'MYQRSVLDNQLRVFTSSMPHTRSVSITLCVGAGSRYETPELAGVSHFIEHLPFKGTKSWPTAQAV' A
#
# COMPACT_ATOMS: atom_id res chain seq x y z
N MET A 1 1.57 -21.95 4.63
CA MET A 1 0.96 -21.52 5.91
C MET A 1 1.29 -20.06 6.09
N TYR A 2 0.31 -19.23 6.47
CA TYR A 2 0.54 -17.80 6.69
C TYR A 2 0.78 -17.54 8.17
N GLN A 3 1.77 -16.71 8.49
CA GLN A 3 1.98 -16.18 9.84
C GLN A 3 1.33 -14.80 9.93
N ARG A 4 0.56 -14.57 11.00
CA ARG A 4 -0.05 -13.28 11.32
C ARG A 4 0.70 -12.65 12.49
N SER A 5 1.12 -11.41 12.35
CA SER A 5 1.62 -10.56 13.43
C SER A 5 0.87 -9.23 13.48
N VAL A 6 0.92 -8.58 14.65
CA VAL A 6 0.36 -7.24 14.87
C VAL A 6 1.50 -6.40 15.45
N LEU A 7 1.81 -5.28 14.79
CA LEU A 7 2.83 -4.34 15.26
C LEU A 7 2.28 -3.46 16.38
N ASP A 8 3.16 -2.74 17.09
CA ASP A 8 2.77 -1.85 18.20
C ASP A 8 1.75 -0.78 17.75
N ASN A 9 1.88 -0.29 16.51
CA ASN A 9 0.94 0.65 15.88
C ASN A 9 -0.37 0.00 15.36
N GLN A 10 -0.63 -1.25 15.73
CA GLN A 10 -1.80 -2.06 15.36
C GLN A 10 -1.88 -2.47 13.89
N LEU A 11 -0.83 -2.22 13.08
CA LEU A 11 -0.76 -2.73 11.72
C LEU A 11 -0.70 -4.26 11.74
N ARG A 12 -1.60 -4.88 10.98
CA ARG A 12 -1.66 -6.34 10.81
C ARG A 12 -0.77 -6.72 9.64
N VAL A 13 0.18 -7.63 9.88
CA VAL A 13 1.12 -8.12 8.86
C VAL A 13 0.89 -9.62 8.68
N PHE A 14 0.73 -10.03 7.42
CA PHE A 14 0.63 -11.43 7.05
C PHE A 14 1.84 -11.79 6.19
N THR A 15 2.55 -12.84 6.57
CA THR A 15 3.73 -13.33 5.83
C THR A 15 3.54 -14.80 5.47
N SER A 16 4.13 -15.21 4.35
CA SER A 16 4.25 -16.63 3.97
C SER A 16 5.63 -16.85 3.40
N SER A 17 6.43 -17.67 4.08
CA SER A 17 7.75 -18.05 3.58
C SER A 17 7.63 -19.10 2.49
N MET A 18 8.25 -18.84 1.34
CA MET A 18 8.29 -19.74 0.20
C MET A 18 9.75 -19.91 -0.26
N PRO A 19 10.54 -20.78 0.38
CA PRO A 19 12.00 -20.88 0.12
C PRO A 19 12.39 -21.23 -1.33
N HIS A 20 11.44 -21.73 -2.11
CA HIS A 20 11.62 -22.10 -3.51
C HIS A 20 11.35 -20.95 -4.50
N THR A 21 10.86 -19.79 -4.05
CA THR A 21 10.63 -18.63 -4.91
C THR A 21 11.83 -17.70 -4.93
N ARG A 22 12.07 -17.05 -6.09
CA ARG A 22 13.15 -16.06 -6.28
C ARG A 22 12.65 -14.61 -6.35
N SER A 23 11.38 -14.39 -6.03
CA SER A 23 10.76 -13.08 -5.93
C SER A 23 9.94 -13.00 -4.65
N VAL A 24 9.68 -11.76 -4.23
CA VAL A 24 8.79 -11.44 -3.12
C VAL A 24 7.70 -10.54 -3.66
N SER A 25 6.45 -10.78 -3.24
CA SER A 25 5.34 -9.87 -3.49
C SER A 25 4.91 -9.24 -2.17
N ILE A 26 4.66 -7.93 -2.20
CA ILE A 26 4.21 -7.17 -1.04
C ILE A 26 2.96 -6.40 -1.46
N THR A 27 1.95 -6.40 -0.59
CA THR A 27 0.72 -5.64 -0.79
C THR A 27 0.43 -4.83 0.46
N LEU A 28 0.13 -3.54 0.29
CA LEU A 28 -0.33 -2.65 1.35
C LEU A 28 -1.82 -2.40 1.14
N CYS A 29 -2.63 -2.71 2.15
CA CYS A 29 -4.07 -2.53 2.10
C CYS A 29 -4.49 -1.38 3.02
N VAL A 30 -5.19 -0.40 2.47
CA VAL A 30 -5.76 0.72 3.24
C VAL A 30 -7.27 0.55 3.31
N GLY A 31 -7.85 0.68 4.50
CA GLY A 31 -9.30 0.59 4.73
C GLY A 31 -10.07 1.83 4.27
N ALA A 32 -9.71 2.40 3.13
CA ALA A 32 -10.29 3.62 2.54
C ALA A 32 -10.53 3.40 1.05
N GLY A 33 -11.29 4.30 0.42
CA GLY A 33 -11.63 4.22 -1.01
C GLY A 33 -12.90 4.98 -1.35
N SER A 34 -13.32 4.89 -2.61
CA SER A 34 -14.44 5.67 -3.17
C SER A 34 -15.76 5.55 -2.42
N ARG A 35 -15.99 4.44 -1.72
CA ARG A 35 -17.16 4.26 -0.84
C ARG A 35 -17.32 5.35 0.22
N TYR A 36 -16.22 5.97 0.64
CA TYR A 36 -16.20 6.97 1.71
C TYR A 36 -16.15 8.42 1.17
N GLU A 37 -16.24 8.61 -0.15
CA GLU A 37 -16.19 9.93 -0.77
C GLU A 37 -17.55 10.62 -0.73
N THR A 38 -17.53 11.95 -0.61
CA THR A 38 -18.71 12.77 -0.89
C THR A 38 -18.81 13.02 -2.40
N PRO A 39 -19.98 13.43 -2.93
CA PRO A 39 -20.12 13.75 -4.35
C PRO A 39 -19.13 14.80 -4.87
N GLU A 40 -18.77 15.79 -4.04
CA GLU A 40 -17.84 16.87 -4.38
C GLU A 40 -16.38 16.38 -4.50
N LEU A 41 -16.08 15.22 -3.90
CA LEU A 41 -14.75 14.61 -3.87
C LEU A 41 -14.66 13.34 -4.73
N ALA A 42 -15.65 13.10 -5.60
CA ALA A 42 -15.69 11.90 -6.42
C ALA A 42 -14.38 11.68 -7.20
N GLY A 43 -13.74 10.54 -6.97
CA GLY A 43 -12.48 10.14 -7.58
C GLY A 43 -11.22 10.50 -6.78
N VAL A 44 -11.33 11.17 -5.64
CA VAL A 44 -10.17 11.62 -4.85
C VAL A 44 -9.31 10.45 -4.34
N SER A 45 -9.91 9.33 -3.93
CA SER A 45 -9.18 8.16 -3.42
C SER A 45 -8.32 7.54 -4.53
N HIS A 46 -8.88 7.42 -5.74
CA HIS A 46 -8.14 6.95 -6.91
C HIS A 46 -7.07 7.96 -7.30
N PHE A 47 -7.37 9.26 -7.29
CA PHE A 47 -6.37 10.29 -7.54
C PHE A 47 -5.19 10.20 -6.55
N ILE A 48 -5.48 10.05 -5.25
CA ILE A 48 -4.46 9.86 -4.20
C ILE A 48 -3.66 8.57 -4.43
N GLU A 49 -4.28 7.47 -4.87
CA GLU A 49 -3.60 6.21 -5.17
C GLU A 49 -2.45 6.38 -6.19
N HIS A 50 -2.58 7.30 -7.15
CA HIS A 50 -1.54 7.59 -8.14
C HIS A 50 -0.37 8.41 -7.58
N LEU A 51 -0.60 9.22 -6.54
CA LEU A 51 0.39 10.20 -6.07
C LEU A 51 1.68 9.58 -5.51
N PRO A 52 1.65 8.47 -4.75
CA PRO A 52 2.87 7.79 -4.29
C PRO A 52 3.84 7.42 -5.42
N PHE A 53 3.33 7.19 -6.64
CA PHE A 53 4.15 6.86 -7.81
C PHE A 53 4.78 8.09 -8.48
N LYS A 54 4.46 9.31 -8.03
CA LYS A 54 5.08 10.54 -8.52
C LYS A 54 6.31 10.96 -7.71
N GLY A 55 6.45 10.46 -6.49
CA GLY A 55 7.61 10.70 -5.63
C GLY A 55 7.25 10.73 -4.15
N THR A 56 8.27 10.54 -3.32
CA THR A 56 8.22 10.66 -1.85
C THR A 56 9.38 11.52 -1.36
N LYS A 57 9.42 11.88 -0.08
CA LYS A 57 10.53 12.69 0.46
C LYS A 57 11.91 12.05 0.24
N SER A 58 12.00 10.73 0.29
CA SER A 58 13.25 10.00 0.08
C SER A 58 13.55 9.71 -1.40
N TRP A 59 12.52 9.67 -2.25
CA TRP A 59 12.61 9.37 -3.68
C TRP A 59 11.79 10.42 -4.44
N PRO A 60 12.32 11.64 -4.66
CA PRO A 60 11.52 12.83 -4.94
C PRO A 60 10.91 12.87 -6.34
N THR A 61 11.37 12.04 -7.28
CA THR A 61 10.85 12.00 -8.64
C THR A 61 10.48 10.56 -9.01
N ALA A 62 9.51 10.42 -9.91
CA ALA A 62 9.11 9.11 -10.46
C ALA A 62 10.27 8.38 -11.19
N GLN A 63 11.33 9.10 -11.56
CA GLN A 63 12.50 8.58 -12.28
C GLN A 63 13.64 8.19 -11.33
N ALA A 64 13.51 8.42 -10.02
CA ALA A 64 14.58 8.22 -9.04
C ALA A 64 14.86 6.73 -8.73
N VAL A 65 14.31 5.79 -9.50
CA VAL A 65 14.42 4.34 -9.28
C VAL A 65 14.99 3.66 -10.52
#